data_AF-A0A843GM14-F1
#
_entry.id   AF-A0A843GM14-F1
#
_cell.length_a   1.000
_cell.length_b   1.000
_cell.length_c   1.000
_cell.angle_alpha   90.00
_cell.angle_beta   90.00
_cell.angle_gamma   90.00
#
_symmetry.space_group_name_H-M   'P 1'
#
loop_
_entity.id
_entity.type
_entity.pdbx_description
1 polymer ?
#
loop_
_entity_poly.entity_id
_entity_poly.type
_entity_poly.pdbx_seq_one_letter_code
_entity_poly.pdbx_strand_id
1 'polypeptide(L)'
;MGLFILGIIILIFGFVASVIIFPDEIKRDGKKVDKSKYRGAIRILGVIFGCGLILFSCVSFVPTGHTGIQTTFGRVNDGTLDAGIAWHAPWVNVVNMDNREQRVPFTLQAFSKDIQQVDIQGSINININK
;
A
#
# COMPACT_ATOMS: atom_id res chain seq x y z
N MET A 1 -0.53 -4.01 -0.20
CA MET A 1 -0.58 -5.50 -0.24
C MET A 1 0.36 -6.20 0.72
N GLY A 2 1.68 -5.98 0.69
CA GLY A 2 2.63 -6.75 1.52
C GLY A 2 2.37 -6.67 3.02
N LEU A 3 2.02 -5.48 3.53
CA LEU A 3 1.75 -5.26 4.96
C LEU A 3 0.47 -5.98 5.44
N PHE A 4 -0.56 -6.03 4.59
CA PHE A 4 -1.81 -6.75 4.87
C PHE A 4 -1.61 -8.27 4.96
N ILE A 5 -0.84 -8.85 4.04
CA ILE A 5 -0.51 -10.28 4.05
C ILE A 5 0.30 -10.62 5.31
N LEU A 6 1.26 -9.78 5.69
CA LEU A 6 2.01 -9.93 6.95
C LEU A 6 1.11 -9.86 8.18
N GLY A 7 0.15 -8.93 8.20
CA GLY A 7 -0.83 -8.80 9.30
C GLY A 7 -1.67 -10.06 9.48
N ILE A 8 -2.15 -10.65 8.39
CA ILE A 8 -2.91 -11.92 8.42
C ILE A 8 -2.02 -13.08 8.90
N ILE A 9 -0.78 -13.17 8.41
CA ILE A 9 0.16 -14.22 8.81
C ILE A 9 0.46 -14.14 10.31
N ILE A 10 0.65 -12.94 10.87
CA ILE A 10 0.91 -12.75 12.31
C ILE A 10 -0.31 -13.14 13.15
N LEU A 11 -1.53 -12.86 12.68
CA LEU A 11 -2.76 -13.30 13.34
C LEU A 11 -2.87 -14.82 13.36
N ILE A 12 -2.66 -15.48 12.21
CA ILE A 12 -2.72 -16.94 12.09
C ILE A 12 -1.59 -17.58 12.91
N PHE A 13 -0.37 -17.07 12.82
CA PHE A 13 0.77 -17.59 13.56
C PHE A 13 0.60 -17.38 15.07
N GLY A 14 0.13 -16.21 15.50
CA GLY A 14 -0.19 -15.94 16.91
C GLY A 14 -1.27 -16.88 17.45
N PHE A 15 -2.29 -17.18 16.64
CA PHE A 15 -3.32 -18.15 16.99
C PHE A 15 -2.76 -19.59 17.05
N VAL A 16 -2.04 -20.03 16.03
CA VAL A 16 -1.49 -21.40 15.93
C VAL A 16 -0.39 -21.64 16.98
N ALA A 17 0.53 -20.70 17.18
CA ALA A 17 1.56 -20.79 18.22
C ALA A 17 0.95 -20.88 19.62
N SER A 18 -0.14 -20.14 19.87
CA SER A 18 -0.85 -20.23 21.15
C SER A 18 -1.53 -21.59 21.39
N VAL A 19 -1.87 -22.33 20.33
CA VAL A 19 -2.53 -23.63 20.42
C VAL A 19 -1.52 -24.79 20.46
N ILE A 20 -0.46 -24.73 19.65
CA ILE A 20 0.50 -25.84 19.45
C ILE A 20 1.72 -25.74 20.38
N ILE A 21 2.30 -24.55 20.55
CA ILE A 21 3.59 -24.38 21.25
C ILE A 21 3.40 -24.25 22.78
N PHE A 22 2.23 -23.79 23.22
CA PHE A 22 1.88 -23.62 24.63
C PHE A 22 0.58 -24.38 24.99
N PRO A 23 0.59 -25.72 25.04
CA PRO A 23 -0.53 -26.48 25.60
C PRO A 23 -0.74 -26.11 27.08
N ASP A 24 -2.02 -26.04 27.51
CA ASP A 24 -2.42 -25.56 28.85
C ASP A 24 -1.77 -26.34 29.99
N GLU A 25 -1.43 -27.61 29.78
CA GLU A 25 -0.76 -28.45 30.75
C GLU A 25 0.38 -29.24 30.08
N ILE A 26 1.63 -28.98 30.48
CA ILE A 26 2.74 -29.88 30.20
C ILE A 26 2.99 -30.67 31.49
N LYS A 27 2.71 -31.97 31.49
CA LYS A 27 3.07 -32.88 32.60
C LYS A 27 4.58 -33.07 32.60
N ARG A 28 5.30 -32.20 33.32
CA ARG A 28 6.70 -32.42 33.68
C ARG A 28 6.74 -32.93 35.12
N ASP A 29 7.15 -34.18 35.27
CA ASP A 29 7.58 -34.75 36.54
C ASP A 29 6.58 -34.57 37.71
N GLY A 30 5.35 -35.05 37.52
CA GLY A 30 4.32 -35.12 38.58
C GLY A 30 3.73 -33.79 39.08
N LYS A 31 4.30 -32.63 38.72
CA LYS A 31 3.74 -31.31 39.04
C LYS A 31 3.13 -30.64 37.82
N LYS A 32 1.85 -30.29 37.93
CA LYS A 32 1.14 -29.44 36.95
C LYS A 32 1.69 -28.03 37.05
N VAL A 33 2.28 -27.54 35.96
CA VAL A 33 2.70 -26.14 35.85
C VAL A 33 1.70 -25.44 34.95
N ASP A 34 0.76 -24.71 35.56
CA ASP A 34 -0.23 -23.89 34.85
C ASP A 34 0.45 -22.70 34.16
N LYS A 35 0.58 -22.77 32.83
CA LYS A 35 1.06 -21.67 31.98
C LYS A 35 -0.05 -20.94 31.24
N SER A 36 -1.31 -21.14 31.64
CA SER A 36 -2.52 -20.56 31.03
C SER A 36 -2.46 -19.02 30.86
N LYS A 37 -1.80 -18.32 31.80
CA LYS A 37 -1.60 -16.86 31.75
C LYS A 37 -0.73 -16.40 30.56
N TYR A 38 0.28 -17.18 30.18
CA TYR A 38 1.16 -16.87 29.05
C TYR A 38 0.47 -17.09 27.70
N ARG A 39 -0.44 -18.07 27.62
CA ARG A 39 -1.23 -18.33 26.41
C ARG A 39 -2.20 -17.19 26.09
N GLY A 40 -2.90 -16.68 27.12
CA GLY A 40 -3.77 -15.52 26.99
C GLY A 40 -2.99 -14.27 26.54
N ALA A 41 -1.84 -14.02 27.15
CA ALA A 41 -0.99 -12.89 26.79
C ALA A 41 -0.52 -12.93 25.32
N ILE A 42 -0.06 -14.09 24.83
CA ILE A 42 0.42 -14.25 23.43
C ILE A 42 -0.72 -14.05 22.42
N ARG A 43 -1.93 -14.57 22.71
CA ARG A 43 -3.11 -14.36 21.84
C ARG A 43 -3.49 -12.89 21.74
N ILE A 44 -3.56 -12.21 22.88
CA ILE A 44 -3.92 -10.79 22.93
C ILE A 44 -2.87 -9.96 22.19
N LEU A 45 -1.58 -10.24 22.39
CA LEU A 45 -0.50 -9.52 21.71
C LEU A 45 -0.54 -9.73 20.19
N GLY A 46 -0.75 -10.97 19.73
CA GLY A 46 -0.84 -11.29 18.30
C GLY A 46 -2.05 -10.65 17.62
N VAL A 47 -3.20 -10.57 18.31
CA VAL A 47 -4.41 -9.92 17.79
C VAL A 47 -4.22 -8.40 17.71
N ILE A 48 -3.67 -7.77 18.74
CA ILE A 48 -3.42 -6.32 18.74
C ILE A 48 -2.47 -5.94 17.62
N PHE A 49 -1.36 -6.68 17.48
CA PHE A 49 -0.35 -6.37 16.46
C PHE A 49 -0.86 -6.64 15.05
N GLY A 50 -1.59 -7.75 14.83
CA GLY A 50 -2.18 -8.07 13.54
C GLY A 50 -3.27 -7.08 13.11
N CYS A 51 -4.19 -6.72 14.01
CA CYS A 51 -5.20 -5.69 13.74
C CYS A 51 -4.57 -4.32 13.45
N GLY A 52 -3.54 -3.93 14.18
CA GLY A 52 -2.82 -2.68 13.94
C GLY A 52 -2.20 -2.62 12.55
N LEU A 53 -1.55 -3.70 12.11
CA LEU A 53 -0.95 -3.79 10.76
C LEU A 53 -2.00 -3.75 9.64
N ILE A 54 -3.16 -4.39 9.86
CA ILE A 54 -4.25 -4.38 8.88
C ILE A 54 -4.84 -2.97 8.74
N LEU A 55 -5.10 -2.28 9.86
CA LEU A 55 -5.61 -0.92 9.85
C LEU A 55 -4.64 0.04 9.16
N PHE A 56 -3.35 -0.08 9.45
CA PHE A 56 -2.32 0.75 8.81
C PHE A 56 -2.19 0.45 7.31
N SER A 57 -2.47 -0.78 6.88
CA SER A 57 -2.43 -1.15 5.47
C SER A 57 -3.58 -0.57 4.64
N CYS A 58 -4.63 -0.03 5.26
CA CYS A 58 -5.76 0.61 4.58
C CYS A 58 -5.58 2.13 4.38
N VAL A 59 -4.49 2.69 4.90
CA VAL A 59 -4.23 4.13 4.86
C VAL A 59 -3.07 4.40 3.92
N SER A 60 -3.31 5.23 2.90
CA SER A 60 -2.24 5.81 2.08
C SER A 60 -2.21 7.32 2.22
N PHE A 61 -1.01 7.87 2.06
CA PHE A 61 -0.78 9.30 2.06
C PHE A 61 -0.47 9.76 0.63
N VAL A 62 -1.31 10.65 0.09
CA VAL A 62 -1.10 11.29 -1.21
C VAL A 62 -0.55 12.70 -0.97
N PRO A 63 0.67 13.03 -1.43
CA PRO A 63 1.25 14.37 -1.26
C PRO A 63 0.43 15.45 -1.98
N THR A 64 0.55 16.69 -1.52
CA THR A 64 -0.11 17.84 -2.13
C THR A 64 0.40 18.12 -3.54
N GLY A 65 -0.52 18.45 -4.46
CA GLY A 65 -0.21 18.63 -5.88
C GLY A 65 -0.16 17.34 -6.68
N HIS A 66 -0.53 16.20 -6.08
CA HIS A 66 -0.71 14.93 -6.79
C HIS A 66 -2.12 14.39 -6.55
N THR A 67 -2.68 13.69 -7.53
CA THR A 67 -3.89 12.87 -7.43
C THR A 67 -3.51 11.40 -7.37
N GLY A 68 -4.07 10.66 -6.41
CA GLY A 68 -3.86 9.21 -6.33
C GLY A 68 -4.78 8.48 -7.30
N ILE A 69 -4.24 7.75 -8.26
CA ILE A 69 -5.00 6.82 -9.09
C ILE A 69 -4.99 5.44 -8.45
N GLN A 70 -6.17 4.86 -8.25
CA GLN A 70 -6.33 3.52 -7.71
C GLN A 70 -6.12 2.48 -8.81
N THR A 71 -5.19 1.57 -8.61
CA THR A 71 -4.97 0.43 -9.50
C THR A 71 -5.15 -0.88 -8.72
N THR A 72 -5.97 -1.78 -9.24
CA THR A 72 -6.23 -3.11 -8.66
C THR A 72 -5.85 -4.16 -9.68
N PHE A 73 -4.83 -4.97 -9.38
CA PHE A 73 -4.33 -6.05 -10.27
C PHE A 73 -4.12 -5.62 -11.73
N GLY A 74 -3.56 -4.42 -11.95
CA GLY A 74 -3.30 -3.88 -13.30
C GLY A 74 -4.49 -3.21 -13.98
N ARG A 75 -5.68 -3.24 -13.37
CA ARG A 75 -6.85 -2.47 -13.81
C ARG A 75 -6.88 -1.13 -13.09
N VAL A 76 -7.09 -0.05 -13.85
CA VAL A 76 -7.40 1.28 -13.28
C VAL A 76 -8.82 1.24 -12.72
N ASN A 77 -8.98 1.63 -11.46
CA ASN A 77 -10.27 1.77 -10.82
C ASN A 77 -10.80 3.19 -11.07
N ASP A 78 -12.11 3.34 -11.24
CA ASP A 78 -12.72 4.61 -11.67
C ASP A 78 -12.65 5.72 -10.60
N GLY A 79 -12.26 5.36 -9.36
CA GLY A 79 -12.10 6.29 -8.25
C GLY A 79 -10.70 6.90 -8.17
N THR A 80 -10.63 8.23 -8.09
CA THR A 80 -9.40 8.98 -7.76
C THR A 80 -9.38 9.35 -6.27
N LEU A 81 -8.21 9.31 -5.63
CA LEU A 81 -8.04 9.82 -4.27
C LEU A 81 -7.47 11.24 -4.33
N ASP A 82 -8.07 12.13 -3.54
CA ASP A 82 -7.57 13.49 -3.36
C ASP A 82 -6.29 13.50 -2.50
N ALA A 83 -5.55 14.60 -2.60
CA ALA A 83 -4.36 14.83 -1.79
C ALA A 83 -4.71 14.80 -0.30
N GLY A 84 -3.91 14.09 0.48
CA GLY A 84 -4.11 13.91 1.92
C GLY A 84 -4.11 12.44 2.35
N ILE A 85 -4.70 12.20 3.51
CA ILE A 85 -4.86 10.85 4.07
C ILE A 85 -6.09 10.24 3.43
N ALA A 86 -5.91 9.13 2.73
CA ALA A 86 -6.97 8.51 1.97
C ALA A 86 -7.10 7.03 2.32
N TRP A 87 -8.35 6.62 2.56
CA TRP A 87 -8.70 5.26 2.92
C TRP A 87 -8.95 4.46 1.65
N HIS A 88 -8.24 3.36 1.51
CA HIS A 88 -8.47 2.42 0.42
C HIS A 88 -8.30 1.00 0.93
N ALA A 89 -8.83 0.05 0.16
CA ALA A 89 -8.61 -1.34 0.48
C ALA A 89 -7.13 -1.72 0.30
N PRO A 90 -6.56 -2.60 1.13
CA PRO A 90 -5.12 -2.87 1.16
C PRO A 90 -4.58 -3.59 -0.10
N TRP A 91 -5.48 -4.10 -0.94
CA TRP A 91 -5.21 -4.67 -2.26
C TRP A 91 -5.21 -3.65 -3.39
N VAL A 92 -5.51 -2.39 -3.12
CA VAL A 92 -5.42 -1.31 -4.10
C VAL A 92 -4.04 -0.67 -4.00
N ASN A 93 -3.38 -0.48 -5.14
CA ASN A 93 -2.14 0.27 -5.25
C ASN A 93 -2.47 1.70 -5.67
N VAL A 94 -1.94 2.68 -4.92
CA VAL A 94 -2.10 4.09 -5.22
C VAL A 94 -0.91 4.57 -6.05
N VAL A 95 -1.16 5.05 -7.25
CA VAL A 95 -0.15 5.68 -8.12
C VAL A 95 -0.37 7.18 -8.08
N ASN A 96 0.65 7.93 -7.66
CA ASN A 96 0.59 9.38 -7.57
C ASN A 96 0.78 10.01 -8.96
N MET A 97 -0.27 10.62 -9.49
CA MET A 97 -0.19 11.47 -10.67
C MET A 97 0.02 12.92 -10.25
N ASP A 98 0.92 13.61 -10.92
CA ASP A 98 1.18 15.03 -10.65
C ASP A 98 0.13 15.90 -11.35
N ASN A 99 -0.48 16.82 -10.59
CA ASN A 99 -1.46 17.79 -11.07
C ASN A 99 -0.83 19.18 -11.25
N ARG A 100 0.49 19.30 -11.10
CA ARG A 100 1.21 20.55 -11.37
C ARG A 100 1.46 20.68 -12.86
N GLU A 101 1.75 21.90 -13.28
CA GLU A 101 2.05 22.19 -14.68
C GLU A 101 3.44 21.62 -15.04
N GLN A 102 3.45 20.72 -16.02
CA GLN A 102 4.65 20.05 -16.52
C GLN A 102 5.00 20.57 -17.90
N ARG A 103 6.27 20.94 -18.09
CA ARG A 103 6.80 21.37 -19.39
C ARG A 103 7.43 20.18 -20.10
N VAL A 104 6.84 19.78 -21.23
CA VAL A 104 7.38 18.77 -22.14
C VAL A 104 8.08 19.47 -23.30
N PRO A 105 9.42 19.60 -23.29
CA PRO A 105 10.15 20.12 -24.43
C PRO A 105 10.14 19.09 -25.57
N PHE A 106 10.03 19.57 -26.81
CA PHE A 106 10.15 18.73 -27.99
C PHE A 106 11.03 19.42 -29.03
N THR A 107 11.85 18.62 -29.70
CA THR A 107 12.64 19.03 -30.85
C THR A 107 12.24 18.13 -32.01
N LEU A 108 11.66 18.73 -33.05
CA LEU A 108 11.17 18.03 -34.22
C LEU A 108 11.91 18.55 -35.45
N GLN A 109 12.19 17.64 -36.36
CA GLN A 109 12.78 17.92 -37.66
C GLN A 109 11.66 17.83 -38.69
N ALA A 110 11.40 18.92 -39.41
CA ALA A 110 10.34 18.97 -40.42
C ALA A 110 10.85 19.66 -41.69
N PHE A 111 10.24 19.33 -42.83
CA PHE A 111 10.49 20.05 -44.07
C PHE A 111 9.45 21.14 -44.27
N SER A 112 9.90 22.34 -44.65
CA SER A 112 9.01 23.43 -45.00
C SER A 112 8.27 23.14 -46.31
N LYS A 113 7.22 23.91 -46.59
CA LYS A 113 6.51 23.86 -47.87
C LYS A 113 7.44 24.12 -49.07
N ASP A 114 8.58 24.78 -48.83
CA ASP A 114 9.61 25.09 -49.83
C ASP A 114 10.78 24.07 -49.83
N ILE A 115 10.59 22.89 -49.23
CA ILE A 115 11.57 21.77 -49.23
C ILE A 115 12.91 22.20 -48.60
N GLN A 116 12.85 22.99 -47.53
CA GLN A 116 13.99 23.28 -46.67
C GLN A 116 13.83 22.54 -45.34
N GLN A 117 14.92 22.00 -44.80
CA GLN A 117 14.90 21.38 -43.47
C GLN A 117 14.85 22.46 -42.40
N VAL A 118 13.90 22.33 -41.48
CA VAL A 118 13.69 23.27 -40.37
C VAL A 118 13.65 22.50 -39.05
N ASP A 119 14.43 23.01 -38.10
CA ASP A 119 14.48 22.54 -36.71
C ASP A 119 13.41 23.28 -35.89
N ILE A 120 12.38 22.57 -35.47
CA ILE A 120 11.33 23.12 -34.60
C ILE A 120 11.67 22.76 -33.16
N GLN A 121 11.99 23.77 -32.37
CA GLN A 121 12.14 23.65 -30.91
C GLN A 121 10.94 24.31 -30.24
N GLY A 122 10.22 23.53 -29.44
CA GLY A 122 9.05 24.02 -28.73
C GLY A 122 8.90 23.35 -27.37
N SER A 123 7.92 23.81 -26.61
CA SER A 123 7.53 23.13 -25.38
C SER A 123 6.04 23.22 -25.19
N ILE A 124 5.45 22.10 -24.78
CA ILE A 124 4.05 22.04 -24.39
C ILE A 124 4.00 22.05 -22.87
N ASN A 125 3.27 22.99 -22.30
CA ASN A 125 2.94 22.96 -20.89
C ASN A 125 1.61 22.23 -20.74
N ILE A 126 1.59 21.17 -19.95
CA ILE A 126 0.41 20.34 -19.69
C ILE A 126 0.09 20.35 -18.20
N ASN A 127 -1.20 20.35 -17.88
CA ASN A 127 -1.72 20.20 -16.53
C ASN A 127 -2.85 19.17 -16.55
N ILE A 128 -2.83 18.23 -15.60
CA ILE A 128 -3.90 17.25 -15.42
C ILE A 128 -4.91 17.83 -14.42
N ASN A 129 -6.08 18.19 -14.93
CA ASN A 129 -7.22 18.61 -14.11
C ASN A 129 -8.13 17.40 -13.81
N LYS A 130 -8.62 17.32 -12.56
CA LYS A 130 -9.45 16.23 -12.05
C LYS A 130 -10.92 16.44 -12.41
#